data_AF-A0A1L9P0N9-F1
#
_entry.id   AF-A0A1L9P0N9-F1
#
_cell.length_a   1.000
_cell.length_b   1.000
_cell.length_c   1.000
_cell.angle_alpha   90.00
_cell.angle_beta   90.00
_cell.angle_gamma   90.00
#
_symmetry.space_group_name_H-M   'P 1'
#
loop_
_entity.id
_entity.type
_entity.pdbx_description
1 polymer ?
#
loop_
_entity_poly.entity_id
_entity_poly.type
_entity_poly.pdbx_seq_one_letter_code
_entity_poly.pdbx_strand_id
1 'polypeptide(L)'
;MLNTIQTKNTTRMSKHASIRAQQRGVKLSAIEVVFDYGDIETNAGSGSYKLKISRELLDGLVQTKIIGRQLAETCQRLTLVVSGKSIVTCYRARLH
;
A
#
# COMPACT_ATOMS: atom_id res chain seq x y z
N MET A 1 27.21 16.17 3.47
CA MET A 1 26.00 15.69 2.77
C MET A 1 25.31 14.69 3.68
N LEU A 2 24.21 15.10 4.34
CA LEU A 2 23.51 14.24 5.29
C LEU A 2 22.77 13.16 4.50
N ASN A 3 23.26 11.93 4.61
CA ASN A 3 22.63 10.75 4.03
C ASN A 3 21.40 10.44 4.90
N THR A 4 20.26 11.02 4.57
CA THR A 4 19.00 10.71 5.25
C THR A 4 18.62 9.28 4.91
N ILE A 5 18.99 8.35 5.80
CA ILE A 5 18.46 7.00 5.80
C ILE A 5 16.96 7.17 6.01
N GLN A 6 16.17 7.08 4.93
CA GLN A 6 14.73 6.93 5.04
C GLN A 6 14.50 5.68 5.88
N THR A 7 14.10 5.88 7.13
CA THR A 7 13.65 4.80 8.01
C THR A 7 12.46 4.17 7.33
N LYS A 8 12.69 3.09 6.57
CA LYS A 8 11.61 2.22 6.07
C LYS A 8 10.72 1.91 7.27
N ASN A 9 9.50 2.45 7.27
CA ASN A 9 8.51 2.06 8.26
C ASN A 9 8.39 0.55 8.13
N THR A 10 8.82 -0.18 9.15
CA THR A 10 8.84 -1.64 9.07
C THR A 10 7.39 -2.10 9.02
N THR A 11 6.92 -2.46 7.83
CA THR A 11 5.55 -2.88 7.57
C THR A 11 5.18 -4.05 8.49
N ARG A 12 4.38 -3.79 9.52
CA ARG A 12 3.89 -4.85 10.42
C ARG A 12 2.60 -5.41 9.86
N MET A 13 2.70 -6.38 8.95
CA MET A 13 1.55 -7.18 8.54
C MET A 13 1.15 -8.14 9.67
N SER A 14 -0.12 -8.11 10.05
CA SER A 14 -0.66 -9.14 10.94
C SER A 14 -0.67 -10.52 10.26
N LYS A 15 -0.70 -11.61 11.04
CA LYS A 15 -0.87 -12.97 10.50
C LYS A 15 -2.11 -13.08 9.62
N HIS A 16 -3.21 -12.43 10.03
CA HIS A 16 -4.43 -12.35 9.24
C HIS A 16 -4.19 -11.66 7.89
N ALA A 17 -3.52 -10.50 7.88
CA ALA A 17 -3.20 -9.77 6.66
C ALA A 17 -2.33 -10.58 5.70
N SER A 18 -1.30 -11.29 6.20
CA SER A 18 -0.40 -12.10 5.39
C SER A 18 -1.12 -13.27 4.72
N ILE A 19 -1.94 -14.01 5.48
CA ILE A 19 -2.77 -15.10 4.94
C ILE A 19 -3.72 -14.56 3.86
N ARG A 20 -4.36 -13.42 4.11
CA ARG A 20 -5.28 -12.81 3.16
C ARG A 20 -4.61 -12.31 1.89
N ALA A 21 -3.41 -11.73 2.00
CA ALA A 21 -2.62 -11.31 0.85
C ALA A 21 -2.29 -12.50 -0.06
N GLN A 22 -1.83 -13.60 0.54
CA GLN A 22 -1.53 -14.85 -0.17
C GLN A 22 -2.76 -15.41 -0.87
N GLN A 23 -3.88 -15.54 -0.15
CA GLN A 23 -5.16 -16.04 -0.70
C GLN A 23 -5.67 -15.19 -1.87
N ARG A 24 -5.31 -13.91 -1.92
CA ARG A 24 -5.79 -12.94 -2.93
C ARG A 24 -4.76 -12.65 -4.03
N GLY A 25 -3.62 -13.36 -4.03
CA GLY A 25 -2.54 -13.12 -5.00
C GLY A 25 -2.01 -11.69 -4.96
N VAL A 26 -1.99 -11.07 -3.78
CA VAL A 26 -1.43 -9.73 -3.58
C VAL A 26 0.05 -9.88 -3.25
N LYS A 27 0.92 -9.34 -4.10
CA LYS A 27 2.37 -9.35 -3.88
C LYS A 27 2.75 -8.41 -2.75
N LEU A 28 3.71 -8.82 -1.93
CA LEU A 28 4.24 -8.01 -0.83
C LEU A 28 4.76 -6.65 -1.31
N SER A 29 5.45 -6.61 -2.45
CA SER A 29 5.95 -5.36 -3.03
C SER A 29 4.86 -4.32 -3.32
N ALA A 30 3.65 -4.76 -3.70
CA ALA A 30 2.54 -3.84 -3.91
C ALA A 30 1.97 -3.33 -2.58
N ILE A 31 1.96 -4.17 -1.54
CA ILE A 31 1.54 -3.79 -0.19
C ILE A 31 2.51 -2.75 0.38
N GLU A 32 3.82 -2.98 0.27
CA GLU A 32 4.85 -2.05 0.72
C GLU A 32 4.72 -0.70 0.02
N VAL A 33 4.56 -0.68 -1.30
CA VAL A 33 4.37 0.58 -2.05
C VAL A 33 3.13 1.35 -1.59
N VAL A 34 1.97 0.68 -1.44
CA VAL A 34 0.76 1.37 -0.99
C VAL A 34 0.87 1.82 0.47
N PHE A 35 1.61 1.09 1.31
CA PHE A 35 1.83 1.48 2.70
C PHE A 35 2.78 2.67 2.83
N ASP A 36 3.84 2.71 2.01
CA ASP A 36 4.87 3.75 2.07
C ASP A 36 4.46 5.04 1.35
N TYR A 37 3.70 4.94 0.26
CA TYR A 37 3.35 6.07 -0.61
C TYR A 37 1.84 6.35 -0.70
N GLY A 38 0.99 5.62 0.02
CA GLY A 38 -0.45 5.87 -0.01
C GLY A 38 -0.78 7.30 0.47
N ASP A 39 -1.58 8.01 -0.31
CA ASP A 39 -1.96 9.41 -0.09
C ASP A 39 -3.47 9.59 0.13
N ILE A 40 -4.27 8.57 -0.18
CA ILE A 40 -5.73 8.59 0.03
C ILE A 40 -6.06 7.75 1.26
N GLU A 41 -6.51 8.44 2.30
CA GLU A 41 -7.01 7.83 3.53
C GLU A 41 -8.53 7.95 3.63
N THR A 42 -9.20 6.88 4.05
CA THR A 42 -10.64 6.90 4.32
C THR A 42 -10.94 6.12 5.58
N ASN A 43 -11.71 6.70 6.50
CA ASN A 43 -12.07 6.05 7.76
C ASN A 43 -12.74 4.68 7.53
N ALA A 44 -12.28 3.66 8.25
CA ALA A 44 -12.79 2.28 8.20
C ALA A 44 -13.50 1.84 9.48
N GLY A 45 -13.66 2.72 10.46
CA GLY A 45 -14.19 2.45 11.80
C GLY A 45 -13.12 1.93 12.77
N SER A 46 -13.43 2.02 14.08
CA SER A 46 -12.62 1.43 15.16
C SER A 46 -11.12 1.77 15.11
N GLY A 47 -10.79 3.04 14.87
CA GLY A 47 -9.40 3.51 14.78
C GLY A 47 -8.62 2.96 13.59
N SER A 48 -9.31 2.37 12.61
CA SER A 48 -8.72 1.86 11.37
C SER A 48 -9.05 2.77 10.19
N TYR A 49 -8.19 2.76 9.18
CA TYR A 49 -8.37 3.50 7.95
C TYR A 49 -8.02 2.64 6.73
N LYS A 50 -8.68 2.95 5.62
CA LYS A 50 -8.34 2.43 4.30
C LYS A 50 -7.27 3.35 3.73
N LEU A 51 -6.18 2.76 3.25
CA LEU A 51 -5.09 3.45 2.59
C LEU A 51 -5.04 3.00 1.13
N LYS A 52 -4.98 3.97 0.23
CA LYS A 52 -4.84 3.80 -1.21
C LYS A 52 -3.84 4.82 -1.74
N ILE A 53 -3.36 4.55 -2.95
CA ILE A 53 -2.53 5.49 -3.69
C ILE A 53 -3.33 6.07 -4.86
N SER A 54 -3.27 7.38 -5.05
CA SER A 54 -3.90 8.10 -6.15
C SER A 54 -3.22 7.75 -7.47
N ARG A 55 -3.96 7.95 -8.57
CA ARG A 55 -3.42 7.73 -9.92
C ARG A 55 -2.28 8.71 -10.21
N GLU A 56 -2.45 9.97 -9.83
CA GLU A 56 -1.45 11.02 -10.03
C GLU A 56 -0.13 10.66 -9.34
N LEU A 57 -0.18 10.24 -8.07
CA LEU A 57 1.01 9.84 -7.35
C LEU A 57 1.65 8.58 -7.95
N LEU A 58 0.86 7.58 -8.36
CA LEU A 58 1.38 6.40 -9.06
C LEU A 58 2.12 6.78 -10.36
N ASP A 59 1.53 7.66 -11.17
CA ASP A 59 2.13 8.11 -12.41
C ASP A 59 3.45 8.85 -12.13
N GLY A 60 3.50 9.69 -11.08
CA GLY A 60 4.73 10.34 -10.61
C GLY A 60 5.81 9.35 -10.17
N LEU A 61 5.46 8.30 -9.41
CA LEU A 61 6.40 7.25 -8.99
C LEU A 61 6.95 6.45 -10.18
N VAL A 62 6.15 6.25 -11.24
CA VAL A 62 6.60 5.61 -12.47
C VAL A 62 7.52 6.53 -13.27
N GLN A 63 7.17 7.81 -13.42
CA GLN A 63 7.97 8.80 -14.14
C GLN A 63 9.37 8.97 -13.51
N THR A 64 9.42 9.00 -12.18
CA THR A 64 10.65 9.07 -11.39
C THR A 64 11.40 7.73 -11.27
N LYS A 65 10.88 6.66 -11.89
CA LYS A 65 11.45 5.30 -11.88
C LYS A 65 11.58 4.67 -10.49
N ILE A 66 10.82 5.14 -9.50
CA ILE A 66 10.75 4.53 -8.16
C ILE A 66 10.06 3.16 -8.25
N ILE A 67 9.02 3.04 -9.09
CA ILE A 67 8.32 1.78 -9.38
C ILE A 67 8.14 1.57 -10.89
N GLY A 68 8.00 0.31 -11.30
CA GLY A 68 7.64 -0.03 -12.69
C GLY A 68 6.13 0.05 -12.95
N ARG A 69 5.74 0.27 -14.22
CA ARG A 69 4.33 0.38 -14.64
C ARG A 69 3.45 -0.80 -14.22
N GLN A 70 3.96 -2.04 -14.35
CA GLN A 70 3.23 -3.24 -13.93
C GLN A 70 2.94 -3.27 -12.42
N LEU A 71 3.86 -2.77 -11.60
CA LEU A 71 3.65 -2.63 -10.16
C LEU A 71 2.65 -1.52 -9.86
N ALA A 72 2.72 -0.41 -10.59
CA ALA A 72 1.77 0.70 -10.45
C ALA A 72 0.32 0.26 -10.74
N GLU A 73 0.08 -0.48 -11.83
CA GLU A 73 -1.23 -1.07 -12.15
C GLU A 73 -1.75 -2.00 -11.05
N THR A 74 -0.84 -2.75 -10.43
CA THR A 74 -1.17 -3.61 -9.29
C THR A 74 -1.59 -2.79 -8.07
N CYS A 75 -0.85 -1.71 -7.77
CA CYS A 75 -1.09 -0.82 -6.63
C CYS A 75 -2.37 0.01 -6.80
N GLN A 76 -2.69 0.44 -8.02
CA GLN A 76 -3.88 1.25 -8.33
C GLN A 76 -5.18 0.60 -7.86
N ARG A 77 -5.23 -0.73 -7.95
CA ARG A 77 -6.41 -1.51 -7.55
C ARG A 77 -6.35 -1.97 -6.10
N LEU A 78 -5.22 -1.80 -5.43
CA LEU A 78 -5.00 -2.30 -4.07
C LEU A 78 -5.52 -1.31 -3.04
N THR A 79 -6.15 -1.82 -1.99
CA THR A 79 -6.54 -1.07 -0.81
C THR A 79 -6.06 -1.82 0.41
N LEU A 80 -5.36 -1.12 1.30
CA LEU A 80 -4.94 -1.63 2.58
C LEU A 80 -5.91 -1.16 3.66
N VAL A 81 -6.17 -2.00 4.65
CA VAL A 81 -6.81 -1.57 5.90
C VAL A 81 -5.73 -1.57 6.97
N VAL A 82 -5.51 -0.40 7.55
CA VAL A 82 -4.43 -0.13 8.50
C VAL A 82 -5.04 0.28 9.84
N SER A 83 -4.47 -0.20 10.93
CA SER A 83 -4.78 0.21 12.30
C SER A 83 -3.48 0.63 12.98
N GLY A 84 -3.33 1.92 13.25
CA GLY A 84 -2.06 2.50 13.66
C GLY A 84 -0.95 2.26 12.62
N LYS A 85 0.07 1.48 12.99
CA LYS A 85 1.20 1.10 12.09
C LYS A 85 1.10 -0.33 11.54
N SER A 86 -0.04 -0.99 11.74
CA SER A 86 -0.22 -2.40 11.41
C SER A 86 -1.21 -2.59 10.28
N ILE A 87 -0.85 -3.41 9.29
CA ILE A 87 -1.76 -3.80 8.22
C ILE A 87 -2.65 -4.93 8.73
N VAL A 88 -3.96 -4.67 8.76
CA VAL A 88 -5.00 -5.59 9.24
C VAL A 88 -5.45 -6.50 8.10
N THR A 89 -5.66 -5.95 6.90
CA THR A 89 -5.98 -6.74 5.71
C THR A 89 -5.68 -5.95 4.44
N CYS A 90 -5.76 -6.61 3.29
CA CYS A 90 -5.67 -5.98 1.98
C CYS A 90 -6.67 -6.61 1.01
N TYR A 91 -7.16 -5.83 0.05
CA TYR A 91 -8.06 -6.32 -0.99
C TYR A 91 -7.93 -5.49 -2.27
N ARG A 92 -8.34 -6.07 -3.40
CA ARG A 92 -8.43 -5.34 -4.66
C ARG A 92 -9.82 -4.73 -4.80
N ALA A 93 -9.91 -3.41 -4.94
CA ALA A 93 -11.16 -2.74 -5.28
C ALA A 93 -11.56 -3.10 -6.71
N ARG A 94 -12.87 -3.27 -6.95
CA ARG A 94 -13.40 -3.30 -8.32
C ARG A 94 -13.32 -1.89 -8.89
N LEU A 95 -12.87 -1.77 -10.13
CA LEU A 95 -13.05 -0.54 -10.89
C LEU A 95 -14.57 -0.43 -11.13
N HIS A 96 -15.18 0.64 -10.63
CA HIS A 96 -16.55 1.03 -11.00
C HIS A 96 -16.48 1.83 -12.29
#